data_AF-A0A966J5I4-F1
#
_entry.id   AF-A0A966J5I4-F1
#
_cell.length_a   1.000
_cell.length_b   1.000
_cell.length_c   1.000
_cell.angle_alpha   90.00
_cell.angle_beta   90.00
_cell.angle_gamma   90.00
#
_symmetry.space_group_name_H-M   'P 1'
#
loop_
_entity.id
_entity.type
_entity.pdbx_description
1 polymer ?
#
loop_
_entity_poly.entity_id
_entity_poly.type
_entity_poly.pdbx_seq_one_letter_code
_entity_poly.pdbx_strand_id
1 'polypeptide(L)'
;MTVTTLILPGLYDSGPDHWQTLWERADDTCHRVVQRDWATPRCREWVDTLTEAIAAVPHEVVLVGHSTGSLLVAFWADHAARHAPALLARVR
;
A
#
# COMPACT_ATOMS: atom_id res chain seq x y z
N MET A 1 13.50 -14.88 6.90
CA MET A 1 12.72 -13.67 7.22
C MET A 1 12.12 -13.22 5.92
N THR A 2 10.80 -13.30 5.79
CA THR A 2 10.10 -12.93 4.54
C THR A 2 9.64 -11.49 4.66
N VAL A 3 9.78 -10.71 3.60
CA VAL A 3 9.28 -9.34 3.49
C VAL A 3 8.15 -9.38 2.46
N THR A 4 7.03 -8.72 2.74
CA THR A 4 5.96 -8.53 1.74
C THR A 4 6.06 -7.10 1.21
N THR A 5 6.02 -6.97 -0.11
CA THR A 5 5.93 -5.67 -0.76
C THR A 5 4.47 -5.37 -1.06
N LEU A 6 3.94 -4.29 -0.50
CA LEU A 6 2.61 -3.78 -0.84
C LEU A 6 2.71 -2.71 -1.93
N ILE A 7 2.17 -3.04 -3.10
CA ILE A 7 2.09 -2.16 -4.25
C ILE A 7 0.89 -1.23 -4.08
N LEU A 8 1.13 0.09 -4.12
CA LEU A 8 0.13 1.14 -3.96
C LEU A 8 0.04 1.96 -5.25
N PRO A 9 -0.90 1.61 -6.15
CA PRO A 9 -1.19 2.38 -7.34
C PRO A 9 -1.74 3.77 -7.04
N GLY A 10 -1.67 4.65 -8.04
CA GLY A 10 -2.28 5.96 -8.00
C GLY A 10 -3.70 5.98 -8.56
N LEU A 11 -4.12 7.18 -9.01
CA LEU A 11 -5.39 7.40 -9.68
C LEU A 11 -5.51 6.48 -10.91
N TYR A 12 -6.68 5.86 -11.07
CA TYR A 12 -6.97 4.90 -12.15
C TYR A 12 -6.20 3.58 -12.12
N ASP A 13 -5.59 3.22 -10.98
CA ASP A 13 -4.82 1.98 -10.82
C ASP A 13 -3.58 1.90 -11.74
N SER A 14 -2.81 0.83 -11.61
CA SER A 14 -1.72 0.43 -12.50
C SER A 14 -2.26 -0.48 -13.58
N GLY A 15 -2.36 0.03 -14.81
CA GLY A 15 -2.73 -0.76 -15.99
C GLY A 15 -1.78 -1.93 -16.28
N PRO A 16 -2.10 -2.79 -17.25
CA PRO A 16 -1.38 -4.06 -17.50
C PRO A 16 0.10 -3.90 -17.83
N ASP A 17 0.48 -2.79 -18.47
CA ASP A 17 1.85 -2.50 -18.90
C ASP A 17 2.58 -1.56 -17.91
N HIS A 18 1.92 -1.15 -16.84
CA HIS A 18 2.52 -0.31 -15.82
C HIS A 18 3.56 -1.11 -15.01
N TRP A 19 4.68 -0.49 -14.66
CA TRP A 19 5.79 -1.17 -13.98
C TRP A 19 5.39 -1.83 -12.66
N GLN A 20 4.45 -1.25 -11.91
CA GLN A 20 3.90 -1.86 -10.69
C GLN A 20 3.19 -3.19 -11.00
N THR A 21 2.44 -3.28 -12.10
CA THR A 21 1.78 -4.52 -12.54
C THR A 21 2.77 -5.54 -13.06
N LEU A 22 3.79 -5.09 -13.81
CA LEU A 22 4.84 -5.97 -14.30
C LEU A 22 5.66 -6.58 -13.16
N TRP A 23 5.96 -5.78 -12.13
CA TRP A 23 6.67 -6.24 -10.95
C TRP A 23 5.82 -7.20 -10.11
N GLU A 24 4.55 -6.88 -9.85
CA GLU A 24 3.61 -7.78 -9.15
C GLU A 24 3.53 -9.17 -9.81
N ARG A 25 3.59 -9.25 -11.15
CA ARG A 25 3.59 -10.53 -11.88
C ARG A 25 4.91 -11.28 -11.82
N ALA A 26 6.01 -10.60 -11.56
CA ALA A 26 7.36 -11.16 -11.58
C ALA A 26 7.84 -11.62 -10.20
N ASP A 27 7.16 -11.20 -9.13
CA ASP A 27 7.56 -11.45 -7.74
C ASP A 27 6.34 -11.79 -6.88
N ASP A 28 6.23 -13.06 -6.49
CA ASP A 28 5.12 -13.59 -5.70
C ASP A 28 5.04 -12.99 -4.27
N THR A 29 6.04 -12.22 -3.84
CA THR A 29 6.01 -11.49 -2.56
C THR A 29 5.44 -10.08 -2.69
N CYS A 30 5.17 -9.63 -3.91
CA CYS A 30 4.52 -8.36 -4.21
C CYS A 30 3.00 -8.53 -4.30
N HIS A 31 2.26 -7.69 -3.56
CA HIS A 31 0.80 -7.72 -3.54
C HIS A 31 0.23 -6.31 -3.69
N ARG A 32 -0.73 -6.14 -4.59
CA ARG A 32 -1.46 -4.88 -4.74
C ARG A 32 -2.48 -4.66 -3.64
N VAL A 33 -2.47 -3.48 -3.04
CA VAL A 33 -3.57 -3.04 -2.16
C VAL A 33 -4.70 -2.52 -3.03
N VAL A 34 -5.75 -3.33 -3.17
CA VAL A 34 -6.91 -3.00 -4.00
C VAL A 34 -7.77 -1.96 -3.30
N GLN A 35 -7.97 -0.81 -3.94
CA GLN A 35 -8.85 0.25 -3.46
C GLN A 35 -10.25 0.10 -4.03
N ARG A 36 -11.27 0.55 -3.29
CA ARG A 36 -12.68 0.46 -3.69
C ARG A 36 -13.01 1.25 -4.95
N ASP A 37 -12.48 2.47 -5.05
CA ASP A 37 -12.68 3.38 -6.17
C ASP A 37 -11.35 4.06 -6.51
N TRP A 38 -10.86 3.78 -7.72
CA TRP A 38 -9.62 4.32 -8.25
C TRP A 38 -9.77 5.68 -8.91
N ALA A 39 -10.99 6.04 -9.34
CA ALA A 39 -11.28 7.27 -10.07
C ALA A 39 -11.61 8.42 -9.12
N THR A 40 -12.20 8.11 -7.95
CA THR A 40 -12.57 9.10 -6.93
C THR A 40 -11.90 8.78 -5.59
N PRO A 41 -10.58 8.96 -5.47
CA PRO A 41 -9.84 8.56 -4.28
C PRO A 41 -10.32 9.34 -3.05
N ARG A 42 -10.70 8.59 -2.01
CA ARG A 42 -11.09 9.14 -0.71
C ARG A 42 -10.01 8.80 0.29
N CYS A 43 -9.29 9.83 0.75
CA CYS A 43 -8.09 9.67 1.58
C CYS A 43 -8.31 8.72 2.77
N ARG A 44 -9.38 8.95 3.57
CA ARG A 44 -9.68 8.09 4.72
C ARG A 44 -9.93 6.63 4.33
N GLU A 45 -10.72 6.38 3.30
CA GLU A 45 -11.04 5.02 2.86
C GLU A 45 -9.77 4.29 2.38
N TRP A 46 -8.88 4.99 1.68
CA TRP A 46 -7.63 4.42 1.22
C TRP A 46 -6.64 4.15 2.36
N VAL A 47 -6.57 5.04 3.36
CA VAL A 47 -5.75 4.87 4.57
C VAL A 47 -6.26 3.70 5.41
N ASP A 48 -7.57 3.57 5.59
CA ASP A 48 -8.18 2.47 6.33
C ASP A 48 -7.88 1.13 5.62
N THR A 49 -8.05 1.07 4.29
CA THR A 49 -7.74 -0.11 3.47
C THR A 49 -6.26 -0.51 3.55
N LEU A 50 -5.33 0.47 3.51
CA LEU A 50 -3.90 0.21 3.66
C LEU A 50 -3.57 -0.30 5.07
N THR A 51 -4.23 0.24 6.10
CA THR A 51 -4.04 -0.20 7.49
C THR A 51 -4.45 -1.66 7.67
N GLU A 52 -5.58 -2.06 7.11
CA GLU A 52 -6.05 -3.44 7.11
C GLU A 52 -5.08 -4.37 6.36
N ALA A 53 -4.59 -3.95 5.19
CA ALA A 53 -3.63 -4.71 4.40
C ALA A 53 -2.31 -4.96 5.15
N ILE A 54 -1.76 -3.94 5.82
CA ILE A 54 -0.52 -4.07 6.62
C ILE A 54 -0.76 -4.96 7.84
N ALA A 55 -1.92 -4.82 8.50
CA ALA A 55 -2.28 -5.62 9.67
C ALA A 55 -2.41 -7.11 9.33
N ALA A 56 -2.85 -7.45 8.12
CA ALA A 56 -2.99 -8.84 7.65
C ALA A 56 -1.65 -9.53 7.36
N VAL A 57 -0.58 -8.80 7.07
CA VAL A 57 0.77 -9.36 6.93
C VAL A 57 1.32 -9.64 8.34
N PRO A 58 1.90 -10.82 8.64
CA PRO A 58 2.42 -11.12 9.99
C PRO A 58 3.87 -10.67 10.21
N HIS A 59 4.57 -10.27 9.15
CA HIS A 59 5.99 -9.92 9.15
C HIS A 59 6.24 -8.51 8.62
N GLU A 60 7.49 -8.21 8.26
CA GLU A 60 7.93 -6.91 7.74
C GLU A 60 7.28 -6.62 6.39
N VAL A 61 6.95 -5.33 6.19
CA VAL A 61 6.26 -4.81 5.01
C VAL A 61 7.09 -3.69 4.39
N VAL A 62 7.18 -3.67 3.07
CA VAL A 62 7.69 -2.53 2.28
C VAL A 62 6.52 -1.93 1.50
N LEU A 63 6.40 -0.60 1.49
CA LEU A 63 5.37 0.09 0.73
C LEU A 63 5.95 0.69 -0.55
N VAL A 64 5.31 0.42 -1.69
CA VAL A 64 5.72 0.93 -3.01
C VAL A 64 4.59 1.76 -3.59
N GLY A 65 4.64 3.07 -3.34
CA GLY A 65 3.64 4.03 -3.82
C GLY A 65 4.03 4.75 -5.11
N HIS A 66 3.09 4.86 -6.04
CA HIS A 66 3.23 5.66 -7.27
C HIS A 66 2.19 6.78 -7.32
N SER A 67 2.60 8.01 -7.67
CA SER A 67 1.70 9.16 -7.81
C SER A 67 0.84 9.39 -6.55
N THR A 68 -0.49 9.38 -6.63
CA THR A 68 -1.37 9.48 -5.44
C THR A 68 -1.18 8.33 -4.45
N GLY A 69 -0.67 7.18 -4.88
CA GLY A 69 -0.24 6.09 -3.99
C GLY A 69 0.94 6.49 -3.09
N SER A 70 1.82 7.40 -3.53
CA SER A 70 2.90 7.94 -2.69
C SER A 70 2.35 8.88 -1.61
N LEU A 71 1.30 9.65 -1.92
CA LEU A 71 0.61 10.48 -0.92
C LEU A 71 -0.12 9.62 0.11
N LEU A 72 -0.73 8.50 -0.32
CA LEU A 72 -1.34 7.53 0.60
C LEU A 72 -0.34 7.04 1.66
N VAL A 73 0.91 6.74 1.29
CA VAL A 73 1.95 6.34 2.25
C VAL A 73 2.15 7.42 3.32
N ALA A 74 2.28 8.68 2.92
CA ALA A 74 2.50 9.79 3.85
C ALA A 74 1.31 9.97 4.81
N PHE A 75 0.08 9.97 4.28
CA PHE A 75 -1.13 10.09 5.11
C PHE A 75 -1.31 8.90 6.05
N TRP A 76 -1.03 7.69 5.58
CA TRP A 76 -1.07 6.49 6.41
C TRP A 76 -0.03 6.55 7.53
N ALA A 77 1.22 6.92 7.23
CA ALA A 77 2.27 6.97 8.24
C ALA A 77 1.94 7.97 9.37
N ASP A 78 1.41 9.14 9.00
CA ASP A 78 0.93 10.16 9.95
C ASP A 78 -0.25 9.66 10.81
N HIS A 79 -1.21 8.96 10.19
CA HIS A 79 -2.30 8.31 10.91
C HIS A 79 -1.79 7.20 11.87
N ALA A 80 -0.95 6.30 11.38
CA ALA A 80 -0.40 5.18 12.13
C ALA A 80 0.47 5.65 13.29
N ALA A 81 1.24 6.73 13.15
CA ALA A 81 2.02 7.30 14.24
C ALA A 81 1.16 7.68 15.45
N ARG A 82 -0.07 8.16 15.22
CA ARG A 82 -1.01 8.54 16.29
C ARG A 82 -1.86 7.40 16.81
N HIS A 83 -2.19 6.44 15.96
CA HIS A 83 -3.26 5.47 16.25
C HIS A 83 -2.79 4.01 16.25
N ALA A 84 -1.69 3.68 15.58
CA ALA A 84 -1.18 2.32 15.42
C ALA A 84 0.37 2.26 15.30
N PRO A 85 1.13 2.77 16.30
CA PRO A 85 2.59 2.85 16.21
C PRO A 85 3.27 1.49 16.05
N ALA A 86 2.67 0.41 16.55
CA ALA A 86 3.15 -0.95 16.36
C ALA A 86 3.07 -1.42 14.89
N LEU A 87 2.04 -1.00 14.14
CA LEU A 87 1.95 -1.26 12.70
C LEU A 87 2.98 -0.43 11.94
N LEU A 88 3.15 0.84 12.32
CA LEU A 88 4.16 1.71 11.71
C LEU A 88 5.57 1.11 11.85
N ALA A 89 5.93 0.57 13.01
CA ALA A 89 7.23 -0.05 13.26
C ALA A 89 7.54 -1.28 12.39
N ARG A 90 6.53 -1.88 11.75
CA ARG A 90 6.67 -3.04 10.85
C ARG A 90 6.93 -2.65 9.40
N VAL A 91 6.78 -1.37 9.06
CA VAL A 91 7.03 -0.85 7.72
C VAL A 91 8.47 -0.33 7.61
N ARG A 92 9.12 -0.60 6.47
CA ARG A 92 10.46 -0.08 6.12
C ARG A 92 10.40 0.87 4.95
#